data_AF-A0A959GZF0-F1
#
_entry.id   AF-A0A959GZF0-F1
#
_cell.length_a   1.000
_cell.length_b   1.000
_cell.length_c   1.000
_cell.angle_alpha   90.00
_cell.angle_beta   90.00
_cell.angle_gamma   90.00
#
_symmetry.space_group_name_H-M   'P 1'
#
loop_
_entity.id
_entity.type
_entity.pdbx_description
1 polymer ?
#
loop_
_entity_poly.entity_id
_entity_poly.type
_entity_poly.pdbx_seq_one_letter_code
_entity_poly.pdbx_strand_id
1 'polypeptide(L)'
;MSRDERLFDKIEAYLRGKLPAEEAAAFEAEMSADAELSRQVRAQRIELQGLEWLVERDLRTKMDAWEREVEQAPTPLRVSFVRRWWVGGAAAMLVLALFGWWLLQPRQTDIGGPQPIVSTPDPATSPQDTPVKNVPQPPRKAPQKQPDRIAEKSSPKPPVVTKPQPVTPAPPATDYPALAAAYYRDQDFMDASAAATGESPLYGQALDRFKSGNYAAAEKLLAPVIKLNPNALKTKELLAHSLYKGGRYDAALPYLRELAASKDKSVAERSEWAMALTLLHRMPGQKPLLDRVLDKITSRPGHAFYRQADELKQKLK
;
A
#
# COMPACT_ATOMS: atom_id res chain seq x y z
N MET A 1 -14.16 6.24 -21.54
CA MET A 1 -14.87 6.17 -20.25
C MET A 1 -15.78 4.97 -20.27
N SER A 2 -15.55 4.05 -19.34
CA SER A 2 -16.41 2.90 -19.14
C SER A 2 -17.76 3.36 -18.54
N ARG A 3 -18.82 2.54 -18.69
CA ARG A 3 -20.13 2.85 -18.09
C ARG A 3 -20.04 2.92 -16.56
N ASP A 4 -19.17 2.10 -15.99
CA ASP A 4 -18.95 2.00 -14.54
C ASP A 4 -18.27 3.26 -13.98
N GLU A 5 -17.30 3.83 -14.70
CA GLU A 5 -16.67 5.12 -14.35
C GLU A 5 -17.70 6.25 -14.27
N ARG A 6 -18.59 6.36 -15.26
CA ARG A 6 -19.63 7.41 -15.27
C ARG A 6 -20.63 7.25 -14.14
N LEU A 7 -20.96 6.01 -13.77
CA LEU A 7 -21.85 5.75 -12.65
C LEU A 7 -21.19 6.14 -11.33
N PHE A 8 -19.92 5.78 -11.15
CA PHE A 8 -19.13 6.15 -9.97
C PHE A 8 -19.07 7.67 -9.79
N ASP A 9 -18.76 8.42 -10.85
CA ASP A 9 -18.71 9.88 -10.81
C ASP A 9 -20.08 10.50 -10.45
N LYS A 10 -21.18 9.93 -10.99
CA LYS A 10 -22.55 10.36 -10.67
C LYS A 10 -22.89 10.12 -9.19
N ILE A 11 -22.53 8.95 -8.65
CA ILE A 11 -22.73 8.64 -7.23
C ILE A 11 -21.94 9.61 -6.35
N GLU A 12 -20.67 9.88 -6.69
CA GLU A 12 -19.81 10.78 -5.92
C GLU A 12 -20.34 12.22 -5.95
N ALA A 13 -20.80 12.70 -7.10
CA ALA A 13 -21.43 14.01 -7.23
C ALA A 13 -22.74 14.11 -6.42
N TYR A 14 -23.57 13.06 -6.44
CA TYR A 14 -24.79 12.99 -5.62
C TYR A 14 -24.48 13.01 -4.12
N LEU A 15 -23.56 12.17 -3.64
CA LEU A 15 -23.19 12.11 -2.22
C LEU A 15 -22.55 13.42 -1.71
N ARG A 16 -21.92 14.20 -2.60
CA ARG A 16 -21.37 15.52 -2.28
C ARG A 16 -22.36 16.68 -2.44
N GLY A 17 -23.60 16.41 -2.85
CA GLY A 17 -24.60 17.45 -3.12
C GLY A 17 -24.25 18.35 -4.32
N LYS A 18 -23.46 17.85 -5.27
CA LYS A 18 -23.05 18.57 -6.49
C LYS A 18 -23.96 18.27 -7.68
N LEU A 19 -24.85 17.30 -7.56
CA LEU A 19 -25.85 17.02 -8.59
C LEU A 19 -26.92 18.13 -8.59
N PRO A 20 -27.34 18.65 -9.76
CA PRO A 20 -28.50 19.52 -9.86
C PRO A 20 -29.76 18.86 -9.27
N ALA A 21 -30.69 19.66 -8.72
CA ALA A 21 -31.86 19.14 -8.02
C ALA A 21 -32.74 18.20 -8.89
N GLU A 22 -32.87 18.51 -10.18
CA GLU A 22 -33.63 17.68 -11.13
C GLU A 22 -32.94 16.32 -11.36
N GLU A 23 -31.62 16.32 -11.58
CA GLU A 23 -30.84 15.09 -11.75
C GLU A 23 -30.80 14.27 -10.46
N ALA A 24 -30.77 14.93 -9.30
CA ALA A 24 -30.78 14.25 -8.00
C ALA A 24 -32.11 13.51 -7.78
N ALA A 25 -33.24 14.16 -8.10
CA ALA A 25 -34.55 13.52 -8.02
C ALA A 25 -34.68 12.33 -8.98
N ALA A 26 -34.16 12.46 -10.21
CA ALA A 26 -34.12 11.35 -11.16
C ALA A 26 -33.24 10.20 -10.65
N PHE A 27 -32.08 10.52 -10.07
CA PHE A 27 -31.18 9.53 -9.49
C PHE A 27 -31.77 8.83 -8.25
N GLU A 28 -32.53 9.55 -7.42
CA GLU A 28 -33.28 8.96 -6.31
C GLU A 28 -34.37 8.01 -6.79
N ALA A 29 -35.08 8.36 -7.87
CA ALA A 29 -36.03 7.46 -8.51
C ALA A 29 -35.32 6.21 -9.07
N GLU A 30 -34.17 6.36 -9.75
CA GLU A 30 -33.32 5.25 -10.20
C GLU A 30 -32.89 4.35 -9.02
N MET A 31 -32.43 4.92 -7.90
CA MET A 31 -32.06 4.18 -6.69
C MET A 31 -33.24 3.43 -6.06
N SER A 32 -34.46 3.96 -6.17
CA SER A 32 -35.66 3.29 -5.66
C SER A 32 -36.11 2.11 -6.53
N ALA A 33 -35.85 2.19 -7.84
CA ALA A 33 -36.16 1.15 -8.81
C ALA A 33 -35.07 0.06 -8.88
N ASP A 34 -33.80 0.42 -8.63
CA ASP A 34 -32.65 -0.48 -8.70
C ASP A 34 -32.00 -0.71 -7.32
N ALA A 35 -32.26 -1.91 -6.78
CA ALA A 35 -31.67 -2.36 -5.51
C ALA A 35 -30.16 -2.55 -5.56
N GLU A 36 -29.57 -2.80 -6.73
CA GLU A 36 -28.11 -2.89 -6.88
C GLU A 36 -27.47 -1.51 -6.77
N LEU A 37 -28.02 -0.51 -7.48
CA LEU A 37 -27.57 0.87 -7.39
C LEU A 37 -27.66 1.40 -5.95
N SER A 38 -28.77 1.15 -5.25
CA SER A 38 -28.94 1.52 -3.84
C SER A 38 -27.86 0.91 -2.93
N ARG A 39 -27.47 -0.36 -3.17
CA ARG A 39 -26.38 -1.01 -2.42
C ARG A 39 -25.03 -0.36 -2.70
N GLN A 40 -24.73 0.00 -3.95
CA GLN A 40 -23.48 0.68 -4.31
C GLN A 40 -23.39 2.06 -3.63
N VAL A 41 -24.46 2.85 -3.69
CA VAL A 41 -24.52 4.17 -3.03
C VAL A 41 -24.36 4.05 -1.52
N ARG A 42 -25.01 3.04 -0.89
CA ARG A 42 -24.86 2.78 0.54
C ARG A 42 -23.42 2.39 0.90
N ALA A 43 -22.77 1.54 0.11
CA ALA A 43 -21.38 1.16 0.32
C ALA A 43 -20.46 2.39 0.27
N GLN A 44 -20.61 3.22 -0.77
CA GLN A 44 -19.79 4.41 -0.95
C GLN A 44 -20.04 5.47 0.14
N ARG A 45 -21.28 5.60 0.65
CA ARG A 45 -21.58 6.45 1.82
C ARG A 45 -20.83 5.99 3.08
N ILE A 46 -20.82 4.68 3.35
CA ILE A 46 -20.09 4.12 4.50
C ILE A 46 -18.59 4.37 4.36
N GLU A 47 -18.03 4.25 3.15
CA GLU A 47 -16.62 4.54 2.87
C GLU A 47 -16.28 6.01 3.18
N LEU A 48 -17.08 6.96 2.70
CA LEU A 48 -16.88 8.39 2.98
C LEU A 48 -16.96 8.70 4.48
N GLN A 49 -17.99 8.21 5.17
CA GLN A 49 -18.15 8.40 6.61
C GLN A 49 -17.00 7.76 7.41
N GLY A 50 -16.53 6.59 6.96
CA GLY A 50 -15.38 5.92 7.57
C GLY A 50 -14.09 6.74 7.45
N LEU A 51 -13.84 7.37 6.30
CA LEU A 51 -12.69 8.25 6.10
C LEU A 51 -12.76 9.48 7.00
N GLU A 52 -13.92 10.13 7.11
CA GLU A 52 -14.12 11.29 8.00
C GLU A 52 -13.81 10.93 9.47
N TRP A 53 -14.35 9.80 9.93
CA TRP A 53 -14.10 9.33 11.30
C TRP A 53 -12.63 9.00 11.56
N LEU A 54 -11.93 8.42 10.58
CA LEU A 54 -10.49 8.15 10.66
C LEU A 54 -9.67 9.43 10.72
N VAL A 55 -10.02 10.45 9.93
CA VAL A 55 -9.36 11.77 9.95
C VAL A 55 -9.56 12.44 11.32
N GLU A 56 -10.76 12.37 11.89
CA GLU A 56 -11.03 12.93 13.21
C GLU A 56 -10.18 12.23 14.30
N ARG A 57 -10.10 10.90 14.26
CA ARG A 57 -9.28 10.13 15.22
C ARG A 57 -7.80 10.44 15.11
N ASP A 58 -7.28 10.56 13.88
CA ASP A 58 -5.88 10.95 13.63
C ASP A 58 -5.60 12.37 14.14
N LEU A 59 -6.50 13.32 13.87
CA LEU A 59 -6.38 14.69 14.34
C LEU A 59 -6.35 14.77 15.87
N ARG A 60 -7.26 14.06 16.56
CA ARG A 60 -7.26 13.97 18.03
C ARG A 60 -5.93 13.42 18.55
N THR A 61 -5.44 12.34 17.96
CA THR A 61 -4.15 11.73 18.35
C THR A 61 -2.99 12.70 18.21
N LYS A 62 -2.97 13.51 17.14
CA LYS A 62 -1.96 14.56 16.93
C LYS A 62 -2.10 15.70 17.93
N MET A 63 -3.32 16.13 18.25
CA MET A 63 -3.56 17.14 19.29
C MET A 63 -3.06 16.66 20.66
N ASP A 64 -3.35 15.40 21.03
CA ASP A 64 -2.86 14.81 22.28
C ASP A 64 -1.33 14.67 22.31
N ALA A 65 -0.70 14.46 21.14
CA ALA A 65 0.76 14.41 21.03
C ALA A 65 1.38 15.80 21.22
N TRP A 66 0.83 16.82 20.56
CA TRP A 66 1.30 18.21 20.70
C TRP A 66 1.11 18.75 22.12
N GLU A 67 0.00 18.43 22.79
CA GLU A 67 -0.23 18.85 24.18
C GLU A 67 0.85 18.31 25.12
N ARG A 68 1.23 17.04 24.94
CA ARG A 68 2.33 16.42 25.71
C ARG A 68 3.70 17.04 25.40
N GLU A 69 3.95 17.41 24.15
CA GLU A 69 5.20 18.11 23.78
C GLU A 69 5.28 19.51 24.41
N VAL A 70 4.16 20.23 24.50
CA VAL A 70 4.09 21.54 25.14
C VAL A 70 4.28 21.43 26.66
N GLU A 71 3.68 20.44 27.31
CA GLU A 71 3.85 20.22 28.76
C GLU A 71 5.27 19.77 29.14
N GLN A 72 5.96 19.05 28.26
CA GLN A 72 7.32 18.55 28.51
C GLN A 72 8.43 19.51 28.10
N ALA A 73 8.11 20.69 27.58
CA ALA A 73 9.10 21.71 27.28
C ALA A 73 9.81 22.14 28.59
N PRO A 74 11.15 21.99 28.71
CA PRO A 74 11.87 22.39 29.91
C PRO A 74 11.70 23.89 30.16
N THR A 75 11.47 24.24 31.43
CA THR A 75 11.34 25.62 31.91
C THR A 75 12.38 26.55 31.27
N PRO A 76 11.99 27.74 30.77
CA PRO A 76 12.89 28.59 30.04
C PRO A 76 14.02 29.08 30.97
N LEU A 77 15.26 28.72 30.63
CA LEU A 77 16.43 29.41 31.13
C LEU A 77 16.29 30.90 30.77
N ARG A 78 16.44 31.76 31.78
CA ARG A 78 16.43 33.23 31.64
C ARG A 78 17.39 33.68 30.54
N VAL A 79 16.88 34.02 29.36
CA VAL A 79 17.67 34.73 28.33
C VAL A 79 17.18 36.16 28.23
N SER A 80 17.72 37.02 29.10
CA SER A 80 17.40 38.46 29.17
C SER A 80 17.98 39.31 28.03
N PHE A 81 18.70 38.73 27.07
CA PHE A 81 19.44 39.51 26.06
C PHE A 81 18.84 39.55 24.65
N VAL A 82 17.90 38.67 24.29
CA VAL A 82 17.42 38.55 22.89
C VAL A 82 16.13 39.36 22.61
N ARG A 83 15.41 39.78 23.66
CA ARG A 83 14.13 40.49 23.54
C ARG A 83 14.24 41.90 22.95
N ARG A 84 15.41 42.55 23.02
CA ARG A 84 15.59 43.92 22.49
C ARG A 84 15.86 43.95 20.98
N TRP A 85 16.33 42.86 20.38
CA TRP A 85 16.57 42.78 18.93
C TRP A 85 15.34 42.31 18.14
N TRP A 86 14.48 41.48 18.71
CA TRP A 86 13.29 40.98 18.01
C TRP A 86 12.16 42.01 17.86
N VAL A 87 12.04 42.97 18.79
CA VAL A 87 11.04 44.04 18.67
C VAL A 87 11.36 45.01 17.51
N GLY A 88 12.64 45.18 17.17
CA GLY A 88 13.06 46.00 16.02
C GLY A 88 12.74 45.33 14.67
N GLY A 89 12.89 44.01 14.57
CA GLY A 89 12.63 43.25 13.34
C GLY A 89 11.14 43.17 12.97
N ALA A 90 10.27 42.99 13.97
CA ALA A 90 8.82 42.87 13.73
C ALA A 90 8.19 44.20 13.28
N ALA A 91 8.69 45.35 13.77
CA ALA A 91 8.21 46.66 13.34
C ALA A 91 8.58 46.97 11.88
N ALA A 92 9.78 46.59 11.43
CA ALA A 92 10.23 46.80 10.06
C ALA A 92 9.43 45.97 9.03
N MET A 93 9.07 44.73 9.39
CA MET A 93 8.22 43.86 8.55
C MET A 93 6.80 44.42 8.38
N LEU A 94 6.20 44.98 9.44
CA LEU A 94 4.86 45.58 9.36
C LEU A 94 4.83 46.83 8.46
N VAL A 95 5.87 47.65 8.49
CA VAL A 95 5.98 48.83 7.62
C VAL A 95 6.15 48.41 6.15
N LEU A 96 6.95 47.38 5.87
CA LEU A 96 7.10 46.86 4.51
C LEU A 96 5.82 46.19 3.97
N ALA A 97 5.07 45.49 4.81
CA ALA A 97 3.79 44.89 4.43
C ALA A 97 2.73 45.97 4.12
N LEU A 98 2.64 47.03 4.93
CA LEU A 98 1.75 48.16 4.67
C LEU A 98 2.16 48.94 3.40
N PHE A 99 3.45 49.12 3.17
CA PHE A 99 3.96 49.79 1.96
C PHE A 99 3.75 48.96 0.69
N GLY A 100 3.95 47.64 0.77
CA GLY A 100 3.66 46.71 -0.32
C GLY A 100 2.17 46.66 -0.66
N TRP A 101 1.29 46.70 0.34
CA TRP A 101 -0.16 46.76 0.14
C TRP A 101 -0.62 48.06 -0.53
N TRP A 102 0.02 49.19 -0.20
CA TRP A 102 -0.28 50.49 -0.82
C TRP A 102 0.13 50.56 -2.30
N LEU A 103 1.26 49.93 -2.66
CA LEU A 103 1.71 49.84 -4.06
C LEU A 103 0.88 48.89 -4.92
N LEU A 104 0.21 47.90 -4.30
CA LEU A 104 -0.61 46.92 -5.00
C LEU A 104 -2.09 47.32 -5.14
N GLN A 105 -2.50 48.52 -4.72
CA GLN A 105 -3.86 48.97 -4.99
C GLN A 105 -4.05 49.14 -6.52
N PRO A 106 -4.86 48.29 -7.18
CA PRO A 106 -5.08 48.40 -8.61
C PRO A 106 -5.88 49.68 -8.87
N ARG A 107 -5.27 50.61 -9.61
CA ARG A 107 -6.01 51.75 -10.18
C ARG A 107 -7.09 51.17 -11.09
N GLN A 108 -8.35 51.33 -10.71
CA GLN A 108 -9.50 50.95 -11.53
C GLN A 108 -9.45 51.73 -12.84
N THR A 109 -9.05 51.06 -13.91
CA THR A 109 -9.31 51.54 -15.27
C THR A 109 -10.73 51.16 -15.62
N ASP A 110 -11.59 52.15 -15.49
CA ASP A 110 -12.92 52.22 -16.08
C ASP A 110 -12.77 52.09 -17.61
N ILE A 111 -13.15 50.94 -18.18
CA ILE A 111 -13.26 50.73 -19.64
C ILE A 111 -14.60 50.05 -19.90
N GLY A 112 -15.59 50.87 -20.22
CA GLY A 112 -16.85 50.45 -20.80
C GLY A 112 -16.67 49.93 -22.23
N GLY A 113 -17.38 48.86 -22.57
CA GLY A 113 -17.51 48.33 -23.92
C GLY A 113 -18.43 47.10 -23.98
N PRO A 114 -19.21 46.90 -25.06
CA PRO A 114 -20.59 46.42 -24.96
C PRO A 114 -20.79 44.90 -25.10
N GLN A 115 -21.97 44.46 -24.63
CA GLN A 115 -22.49 43.09 -24.57
C GLN A 115 -22.65 42.44 -25.97
N PRO A 116 -22.28 41.16 -26.16
CA PRO A 116 -22.74 40.37 -27.29
C PRO A 116 -24.08 39.69 -27.00
N ILE A 117 -25.08 40.31 -27.61
CA ILE A 117 -26.36 39.84 -28.17
C ILE A 117 -26.55 38.31 -28.26
N VAL A 118 -27.71 37.89 -27.76
CA VAL A 118 -28.37 36.59 -27.89
C VAL A 118 -28.76 36.30 -29.34
N SER A 119 -28.48 35.08 -29.83
CA SER A 119 -29.16 34.50 -30.99
C SER A 119 -29.38 32.99 -30.81
N THR A 120 -30.64 32.62 -30.64
CA THR A 120 -31.29 31.36 -31.05
C THR A 120 -32.49 31.76 -31.93
N PRO A 121 -33.13 30.94 -32.81
CA PRO A 121 -33.14 29.45 -32.85
C PRO A 121 -33.27 28.75 -34.26
N ASP A 122 -33.24 27.40 -34.23
CA ASP A 122 -34.00 26.38 -35.03
C ASP A 122 -33.72 26.11 -36.55
N PRO A 123 -34.23 25.00 -37.17
CA PRO A 123 -34.19 23.55 -36.82
C PRO A 123 -33.92 22.60 -38.04
N ALA A 124 -33.96 21.27 -37.83
CA ALA A 124 -33.98 20.14 -38.80
C ALA A 124 -32.62 19.76 -39.46
N THR A 125 -32.20 18.50 -39.67
CA THR A 125 -32.90 17.26 -40.04
C THR A 125 -31.94 16.05 -39.80
N SER A 126 -32.43 14.89 -39.34
CA SER A 126 -31.73 13.57 -39.43
C SER A 126 -31.82 13.01 -40.88
N PRO A 127 -31.48 11.73 -41.21
CA PRO A 127 -30.58 10.70 -40.64
C PRO A 127 -29.61 10.10 -41.72
N GLN A 128 -28.53 9.40 -41.37
CA GLN A 128 -28.00 8.29 -42.20
C GLN A 128 -27.23 7.22 -41.40
N ASP A 129 -27.78 6.01 -41.44
CA ASP A 129 -27.13 4.72 -41.20
C ASP A 129 -25.98 4.47 -42.19
N THR A 130 -24.90 3.83 -41.73
CA THR A 130 -24.21 2.81 -42.53
C THR A 130 -23.54 1.75 -41.65
N PRO A 131 -23.43 0.50 -42.15
CA PRO A 131 -23.20 -0.69 -41.34
C PRO A 131 -21.71 -1.04 -41.24
N VAL A 132 -21.24 -1.39 -40.04
CA VAL A 132 -19.90 -1.96 -39.86
C VAL A 132 -19.96 -3.47 -40.14
N LYS A 133 -19.16 -3.83 -41.14
CA LYS A 133 -18.98 -5.14 -41.76
C LYS A 133 -18.30 -6.13 -40.80
N ASN A 134 -18.96 -7.25 -40.54
CA ASN A 134 -18.41 -8.45 -39.91
C ASN A 134 -17.21 -9.00 -40.70
N VAL A 135 -16.11 -9.30 -40.00
CA VAL A 135 -14.98 -10.09 -40.52
C VAL A 135 -15.00 -11.48 -39.89
N PRO A 136 -14.97 -12.57 -40.67
CA PRO A 136 -14.90 -13.94 -40.15
C PRO A 136 -13.51 -14.28 -39.59
N GLN A 137 -13.47 -14.83 -38.38
CA GLN A 137 -12.26 -15.40 -37.78
C GLN A 137 -12.16 -16.90 -38.14
N PRO A 138 -11.00 -17.40 -38.60
CA PRO A 138 -10.83 -18.80 -38.99
C PRO A 138 -10.73 -19.75 -37.78
N PRO A 139 -11.15 -21.02 -37.91
CA PRO A 139 -11.21 -21.97 -36.80
C PRO A 139 -9.81 -22.46 -36.40
N ARG A 140 -9.42 -22.20 -35.15
CA ARG A 140 -8.17 -22.75 -34.58
C ARG A 140 -8.45 -24.14 -34.00
N LYS A 141 -7.84 -25.13 -34.66
CA LYS A 141 -7.85 -26.56 -34.33
C LYS A 141 -7.47 -26.84 -32.86
N ALA A 142 -8.22 -27.76 -32.26
CA ALA A 142 -7.90 -28.41 -30.99
C ALA A 142 -6.71 -29.38 -31.14
N PRO A 143 -5.88 -29.54 -30.08
CA PRO A 143 -5.12 -30.76 -29.88
C PRO A 143 -5.79 -31.68 -28.86
N GLN A 144 -5.82 -32.96 -29.25
CA GLN A 144 -6.36 -34.10 -28.55
C GLN A 144 -5.63 -34.48 -27.26
N LYS A 145 -6.40 -35.16 -26.41
CA LYS A 145 -6.06 -36.06 -25.31
C LYS A 145 -4.77 -36.88 -25.51
N GLN A 146 -3.99 -36.98 -24.44
CA GLN A 146 -3.17 -38.13 -24.09
C GLN A 146 -3.47 -38.52 -22.63
N PRO A 147 -4.05 -39.70 -22.38
CA PRO A 147 -3.94 -40.36 -21.09
C PRO A 147 -3.22 -41.69 -21.29
N ASP A 148 -1.97 -41.79 -20.87
CA ASP A 148 -1.37 -43.10 -20.57
C ASP A 148 -0.12 -42.96 -19.71
N ARG A 149 0.02 -43.93 -18.79
CA ARG A 149 1.13 -44.21 -17.86
C ARG A 149 1.34 -43.22 -16.70
N ILE A 150 1.02 -43.69 -15.49
CA ILE A 150 1.98 -44.33 -14.58
C ILE A 150 1.16 -45.10 -13.52
N ALA A 151 1.20 -46.42 -13.60
CA ALA A 151 0.89 -47.30 -12.48
C ALA A 151 2.07 -48.26 -12.35
N GLU A 152 3.07 -47.87 -11.58
CA GLU A 152 4.11 -48.78 -11.15
C GLU A 152 4.21 -48.72 -9.63
N LYS A 153 3.66 -49.77 -9.03
CA LYS A 153 3.84 -50.17 -7.64
C LYS A 153 5.33 -50.39 -7.41
N SER A 154 5.97 -49.53 -6.62
CA SER A 154 7.24 -49.85 -5.97
C SER A 154 6.98 -50.20 -4.52
N SER A 155 7.02 -51.50 -4.24
CA SER A 155 7.09 -52.05 -2.88
C SER A 155 8.42 -51.69 -2.19
N PRO A 156 8.44 -51.62 -0.86
CA PRO A 156 9.61 -51.18 -0.09
C PRO A 156 10.69 -52.27 0.00
N LYS A 157 11.96 -51.87 -0.15
CA LYS A 157 13.14 -52.70 0.19
C LYS A 157 13.44 -52.59 1.70
N PRO A 158 13.83 -53.68 2.38
CA PRO A 158 14.14 -53.69 3.81
C PRO A 158 15.38 -52.84 4.16
N PRO A 159 15.49 -52.35 5.42
CA PRO A 159 16.58 -51.48 5.83
C PRO A 159 17.90 -52.27 5.88
N VAL A 160 18.91 -51.75 5.19
CA VAL A 160 20.30 -52.15 5.36
C VAL A 160 20.74 -51.68 6.75
N VAL A 161 21.12 -52.62 7.60
CA VAL A 161 21.76 -52.38 8.89
C VAL A 161 23.16 -51.85 8.63
N THR A 162 23.35 -50.53 8.68
CA THR A 162 24.67 -49.91 8.67
C THR A 162 25.18 -49.82 10.11
N LYS A 163 26.35 -50.40 10.37
CA LYS A 163 27.10 -50.26 11.63
C LYS A 163 27.31 -48.76 11.98
N PRO A 164 27.22 -48.37 13.27
CA PRO A 164 27.44 -46.99 13.68
C PRO A 164 28.89 -46.56 13.42
N GLN A 165 29.05 -45.55 12.55
CA GLN A 165 30.31 -44.82 12.41
C GLN A 165 30.56 -43.96 13.66
N PRO A 166 31.83 -43.76 14.06
CA PRO A 166 32.18 -42.87 15.17
C PRO A 166 31.73 -41.44 14.83
N VAL A 167 30.83 -40.90 15.65
CA VAL A 167 30.40 -39.51 15.56
C VAL A 167 31.55 -38.60 15.98
N THR A 168 32.20 -37.98 15.00
CA THR A 168 32.98 -36.76 15.20
C THR A 168 32.06 -35.73 15.89
N PRO A 169 32.54 -34.96 16.89
CA PRO A 169 31.72 -33.92 17.49
C PRO A 169 31.28 -32.93 16.41
N ALA A 170 29.97 -32.80 16.23
CA ALA A 170 29.41 -31.82 15.31
C ALA A 170 29.90 -30.41 15.71
N PRO A 171 30.31 -29.56 14.75
CA PRO A 171 30.65 -28.17 15.04
C PRO A 171 29.47 -27.47 15.75
N PRO A 172 29.74 -26.46 16.59
CA PRO A 172 28.71 -25.77 17.35
C PRO A 172 27.62 -25.27 16.41
N ALA A 173 26.38 -25.70 16.66
CA ALA A 173 25.24 -25.37 15.81
C ALA A 173 24.98 -23.85 15.89
N THR A 174 25.18 -23.14 14.78
CA THR A 174 24.80 -21.74 14.66
C THR A 174 23.30 -21.60 14.89
N ASP A 175 22.91 -20.76 15.84
CA ASP A 175 21.49 -20.44 16.10
C ASP A 175 20.96 -19.50 15.00
N TYR A 176 20.52 -20.10 13.90
CA TYR A 176 20.00 -19.36 12.75
C TYR A 176 18.74 -18.53 13.09
N PRO A 177 17.77 -19.02 13.88
CA PRO A 177 16.64 -18.20 14.33
C PRO A 177 17.07 -16.95 15.10
N ALA A 178 18.02 -17.07 16.04
CA ALA A 178 18.54 -15.92 16.77
C ALA A 178 19.24 -14.92 15.85
N LEU A 179 19.99 -15.42 14.87
CA LEU A 179 20.63 -14.59 13.86
C LEU A 179 19.59 -13.84 13.00
N ALA A 180 18.53 -14.52 12.55
CA ALA A 180 17.44 -13.90 11.80
C ALA A 180 16.71 -12.81 12.62
N ALA A 181 16.47 -13.07 13.91
CA ALA A 181 15.87 -12.10 14.82
C ALA A 181 16.74 -10.85 15.00
N ALA A 182 18.07 -11.00 15.10
CA ALA A 182 19.00 -9.89 15.26
C ALA A 182 19.02 -8.94 14.04
N TYR A 183 18.75 -9.46 12.85
CA TYR A 183 18.74 -8.71 11.60
C TYR A 183 17.35 -8.19 11.19
N TYR A 184 16.28 -8.63 11.84
CA TYR A 184 14.92 -8.21 11.53
C TYR A 184 14.51 -6.97 12.34
N ARG A 185 14.21 -5.85 11.68
CA ARG A 185 13.71 -4.63 12.32
C ARG A 185 12.39 -4.20 11.67
N ASP A 186 11.35 -3.99 12.46
CA ASP A 186 10.01 -3.67 11.95
C ASP A 186 10.00 -2.38 11.10
N GLN A 187 10.81 -1.38 11.47
CA GLN A 187 10.98 -0.12 10.75
C GLN A 187 11.60 -0.26 9.34
N ASP A 188 12.33 -1.35 9.08
CA ASP A 188 12.94 -1.59 7.77
C ASP A 188 11.88 -2.04 6.74
N PHE A 189 10.69 -2.42 7.21
CA PHE A 189 9.61 -3.03 6.42
C PHE A 189 8.30 -2.25 6.46
N MET A 190 8.05 -1.51 7.54
CA MET A 190 6.78 -0.83 7.77
C MET A 190 7.00 0.66 7.97
N ASP A 191 6.58 1.46 6.99
CA ASP A 191 6.47 2.91 7.16
C ASP A 191 5.25 3.21 8.04
N ALA A 192 5.48 3.74 9.24
CA ALA A 192 4.40 4.08 10.17
C ALA A 192 3.41 5.11 9.59
N SER A 193 3.84 5.94 8.63
CA SER A 193 2.98 6.91 7.94
C SER A 193 2.11 6.32 6.83
N ALA A 194 2.39 5.08 6.38
CA ALA A 194 1.68 4.45 5.28
C ALA A 194 0.21 4.13 5.61
N ALA A 195 -0.14 4.06 6.91
CA ALA A 195 -1.52 3.84 7.36
C ALA A 195 -2.49 4.98 6.99
N ALA A 196 -1.98 6.16 6.62
CA ALA A 196 -2.78 7.37 6.43
C ALA A 196 -3.28 7.61 4.99
N THR A 197 -2.82 6.85 3.98
CA THR A 197 -3.09 7.19 2.56
C THR A 197 -3.78 6.06 1.80
N GLY A 198 -5.11 6.19 1.64
CA GLY A 198 -5.88 5.50 0.60
C GLY A 198 -5.95 3.97 0.67
N GLU A 199 -5.55 3.37 1.78
CA GLU A 199 -5.62 1.91 1.96
C GLU A 199 -6.98 1.46 2.51
N SER A 200 -7.33 0.20 2.25
CA SER A 200 -8.57 -0.40 2.76
C SER A 200 -8.65 -0.23 4.29
N PRO A 201 -9.83 0.07 4.86
CA PRO A 201 -10.01 0.14 6.32
C PRO A 201 -9.52 -1.11 7.07
N LEU A 202 -9.54 -2.28 6.40
CA LEU A 202 -9.04 -3.54 6.94
C LEU A 202 -7.51 -3.56 7.09
N TYR A 203 -6.78 -2.82 6.26
CA TYR A 203 -5.32 -2.71 6.36
C TYR A 203 -4.91 -2.01 7.66
N GLY A 204 -5.53 -0.88 8.00
CA GLY A 204 -5.25 -0.17 9.25
C GLY A 204 -5.50 -1.05 10.47
N GLN A 205 -6.63 -1.76 10.50
CA GLN A 205 -6.93 -2.73 11.56
C GLN A 205 -5.91 -3.87 11.60
N ALA A 206 -5.51 -4.40 10.45
CA ALA A 206 -4.49 -5.45 10.39
C ALA A 206 -3.13 -4.97 10.89
N LEU A 207 -2.75 -3.73 10.59
CA LEU A 207 -1.52 -3.12 11.09
C LEU A 207 -1.55 -2.93 12.60
N ASP A 208 -2.69 -2.53 13.17
CA ASP A 208 -2.87 -2.45 14.63
C ASP A 208 -2.74 -3.84 15.27
N ARG A 209 -3.31 -4.89 14.66
CA ARG A 209 -3.15 -6.27 15.11
C ARG A 209 -1.70 -6.73 15.01
N PHE A 210 -1.01 -6.40 13.93
CA PHE A 210 0.41 -6.71 13.73
C PHE A 210 1.27 -6.05 14.83
N LYS A 211 1.10 -4.74 15.07
CA LYS A 211 1.82 -3.99 16.12
C LYS A 211 1.56 -4.53 17.52
N SER A 212 0.36 -5.07 17.76
CA SER A 212 -0.03 -5.70 19.03
C SER A 212 0.48 -7.15 19.17
N GLY A 213 1.25 -7.66 18.20
CA GLY A 213 1.74 -9.04 18.18
C GLY A 213 0.69 -10.09 17.80
N ASN A 214 -0.53 -9.67 17.45
CA ASN A 214 -1.62 -10.58 17.06
C ASN A 214 -1.60 -10.85 15.54
N TYR A 215 -0.55 -11.55 15.10
CA TYR A 215 -0.30 -11.79 13.68
C TYR A 215 -1.38 -12.66 13.01
N ALA A 216 -1.96 -13.61 13.74
CA ALA A 216 -3.04 -14.45 13.23
C ALA A 216 -4.33 -13.65 12.93
N ALA A 217 -4.63 -12.63 13.75
CA ALA A 217 -5.75 -11.73 13.47
C ALA A 217 -5.45 -10.81 12.28
N ALA A 218 -4.22 -10.31 12.15
CA ALA A 218 -3.81 -9.51 10.98
C ALA A 218 -3.98 -10.30 9.68
N GLU A 219 -3.54 -11.56 9.65
CA GLU A 219 -3.72 -12.44 8.49
C GLU A 219 -5.20 -12.59 8.08
N LYS A 220 -6.09 -12.83 9.05
CA LYS A 220 -7.53 -12.99 8.80
C LYS A 220 -8.16 -11.74 8.18
N LEU A 221 -7.66 -10.55 8.54
CA LEU A 221 -8.12 -9.28 7.98
C LEU A 221 -7.57 -9.03 6.57
N LEU A 222 -6.34 -9.45 6.28
CA LEU A 222 -5.65 -9.17 5.02
C LEU A 222 -5.99 -10.17 3.91
N ALA A 223 -6.24 -11.43 4.24
CA ALA A 223 -6.48 -12.48 3.25
C ALA A 223 -7.67 -12.17 2.30
N PRO A 224 -8.82 -11.66 2.77
CA PRO A 224 -9.91 -11.25 1.88
C PRO A 224 -9.52 -10.08 0.97
N VAL A 225 -8.76 -9.11 1.49
CA VAL A 225 -8.35 -7.92 0.74
C VAL A 225 -7.46 -8.29 -0.45
N ILE A 226 -6.49 -9.18 -0.25
CA ILE A 226 -5.60 -9.66 -1.32
C ILE A 226 -6.38 -10.45 -2.39
N LYS A 227 -7.43 -11.16 -1.98
CA LYS A 227 -8.28 -11.92 -2.90
C LYS A 227 -9.10 -11.00 -3.81
N LEU A 228 -9.53 -9.84 -3.29
CA LEU A 228 -10.26 -8.81 -4.03
C LEU A 228 -9.31 -7.94 -4.86
N ASN A 229 -8.14 -7.60 -4.32
CA ASN A 229 -7.12 -6.80 -5.00
C ASN A 229 -5.75 -7.51 -4.96
N PRO A 230 -5.46 -8.40 -5.92
CA PRO A 230 -4.18 -9.09 -5.99
C PRO A 230 -2.97 -8.15 -6.20
N ASN A 231 -3.17 -6.92 -6.62
CA ASN A 231 -2.07 -5.96 -6.86
C ASN A 231 -1.82 -5.03 -5.66
N ALA A 232 -2.49 -5.25 -4.52
CA ALA A 232 -2.26 -4.50 -3.29
C ALA A 232 -0.93 -4.89 -2.64
N LEU A 233 0.19 -4.35 -3.16
CA LEU A 233 1.55 -4.70 -2.75
C LEU A 233 1.77 -4.52 -1.24
N LYS A 234 1.32 -3.41 -0.66
CA LYS A 234 1.46 -3.13 0.78
C LYS A 234 0.68 -4.12 1.65
N THR A 235 -0.55 -4.46 1.24
CA THR A 235 -1.37 -5.47 1.93
C THR A 235 -0.69 -6.84 1.91
N LYS A 236 -0.10 -7.22 0.76
CA LYS A 236 0.70 -8.44 0.63
C LYS A 236 1.96 -8.39 1.50
N GLU A 237 2.66 -7.26 1.52
CA GLU A 237 3.86 -7.06 2.35
C GLU A 237 3.50 -7.24 3.83
N LEU A 238 2.47 -6.56 4.33
CA LEU A 238 2.00 -6.71 5.71
C LEU A 238 1.57 -8.15 6.04
N LEU A 239 0.92 -8.86 5.11
CA LEU A 239 0.57 -10.26 5.30
C LEU A 239 1.84 -11.13 5.42
N ALA A 240 2.80 -10.95 4.50
CA ALA A 240 4.05 -11.70 4.51
C ALA A 240 4.82 -11.51 5.82
N HIS A 241 4.90 -10.27 6.31
CA HIS A 241 5.53 -9.94 7.59
C HIS A 241 4.76 -10.49 8.79
N SER A 242 3.43 -10.46 8.76
CA SER A 242 2.58 -11.10 9.79
C SER A 242 2.85 -12.60 9.86
N LEU A 243 2.94 -13.27 8.71
CA LEU A 243 3.26 -14.70 8.63
C LEU A 243 4.67 -14.99 9.17
N TYR A 244 5.66 -14.15 8.81
CA TYR A 244 7.03 -14.26 9.32
C TYR A 244 7.09 -14.14 10.86
N LYS A 245 6.50 -13.09 11.43
CA LYS A 245 6.51 -12.85 12.88
C LYS A 245 5.67 -13.88 13.65
N GLY A 246 4.65 -14.45 13.00
CA GLY A 246 3.87 -15.58 13.51
C GLY A 246 4.55 -16.95 13.37
N GLY A 247 5.79 -17.01 12.88
CA GLY A 247 6.55 -18.26 12.73
C GLY A 247 6.12 -19.13 11.54
N ARG A 248 5.23 -18.64 10.67
CA ARG A 248 4.69 -19.37 9.52
C ARG A 248 5.53 -19.14 8.27
N TYR A 249 6.81 -19.50 8.33
CA TYR A 249 7.80 -19.20 7.30
C TYR A 249 7.46 -19.78 5.91
N ASP A 250 6.93 -21.01 5.84
CA ASP A 250 6.56 -21.62 4.55
C ASP A 250 5.43 -20.87 3.86
N ALA A 251 4.50 -20.31 4.63
CA ALA A 251 3.40 -19.51 4.11
C ALA A 251 3.86 -18.10 3.70
N ALA A 252 4.88 -17.54 4.36
CA ALA A 252 5.42 -16.21 4.05
C ALA A 252 6.22 -16.19 2.73
N LEU A 253 7.04 -17.22 2.47
CA LEU A 253 7.93 -17.29 1.32
C LEU A 253 7.28 -17.04 -0.06
N PRO A 254 6.11 -17.61 -0.42
CA PRO A 254 5.50 -17.34 -1.72
C PRO A 254 5.13 -15.85 -1.91
N TYR A 255 4.61 -15.19 -0.87
CA TYR A 255 4.30 -13.76 -0.92
C TYR A 255 5.57 -12.92 -1.06
N LEU A 256 6.61 -13.22 -0.27
CA LEU A 256 7.89 -12.51 -0.35
C LEU A 256 8.56 -12.68 -1.72
N ARG A 257 8.48 -13.87 -2.32
CA ARG A 257 9.00 -14.12 -3.67
C ARG A 257 8.26 -13.31 -4.73
N GLU A 258 6.94 -13.21 -4.62
CA GLU A 258 6.14 -12.42 -5.54
C GLU A 258 6.48 -10.92 -5.41
N LEU A 259 6.56 -10.41 -4.18
CA LEU A 259 6.90 -9.02 -3.90
C LEU A 259 8.34 -8.68 -4.33
N ALA A 260 9.29 -9.60 -4.16
CA ALA A 260 10.66 -9.49 -4.65
C ALA A 260 10.76 -9.42 -6.19
N ALA A 261 9.72 -9.84 -6.91
CA ALA A 261 9.62 -9.74 -8.36
C ALA A 261 8.78 -8.52 -8.82
N SER A 262 8.32 -7.69 -7.89
CA SER A 262 7.52 -6.50 -8.21
C SER A 262 8.36 -5.44 -8.96
N LYS A 263 7.66 -4.56 -9.70
CA LYS A 263 8.29 -3.43 -10.41
C LYS A 263 8.70 -2.29 -9.47
N ASP A 264 8.11 -2.25 -8.27
CA ASP A 264 8.46 -1.28 -7.25
C ASP A 264 9.81 -1.69 -6.63
N LYS A 265 10.84 -0.90 -6.92
CA LYS A 265 12.20 -1.19 -6.43
C LYS A 265 12.24 -1.29 -4.90
N SER A 266 11.54 -0.41 -4.19
CA SER A 266 11.59 -0.36 -2.73
C SER A 266 10.96 -1.62 -2.12
N VAL A 267 9.77 -1.99 -2.60
CA VAL A 267 9.09 -3.22 -2.18
C VAL A 267 9.91 -4.46 -2.52
N ALA A 268 10.49 -4.51 -3.71
CA ALA A 268 11.30 -5.63 -4.16
C ALA A 268 12.52 -5.86 -3.26
N GLU A 269 13.30 -4.80 -2.98
CA GLU A 269 14.52 -4.91 -2.16
C GLU A 269 14.22 -5.29 -0.70
N ARG A 270 13.16 -4.73 -0.10
CA ARG A 270 12.69 -5.12 1.24
C ARG A 270 12.25 -6.58 1.28
N SER A 271 11.51 -7.02 0.27
CA SER A 271 11.01 -8.40 0.19
C SER A 271 12.12 -9.42 -0.05
N GLU A 272 13.15 -9.07 -0.82
CA GLU A 272 14.35 -9.90 -0.99
C GLU A 272 15.08 -10.11 0.33
N TRP A 273 15.23 -9.03 1.12
CA TRP A 273 15.84 -9.11 2.44
C TRP A 273 14.99 -9.92 3.42
N ALA A 274 13.69 -9.65 3.51
CA ALA A 274 12.77 -10.42 4.33
C ALA A 274 12.75 -11.91 3.95
N MET A 275 12.87 -12.23 2.66
CA MET A 275 13.00 -13.60 2.17
C MET A 275 14.29 -14.26 2.68
N ALA A 276 15.44 -13.57 2.65
CA ALA A 276 16.69 -14.09 3.22
C ALA A 276 16.54 -14.43 4.71
N LEU A 277 15.96 -13.53 5.50
CA LEU A 277 15.70 -13.75 6.93
C LEU A 277 14.72 -14.91 7.17
N THR A 278 13.71 -15.06 6.32
CA THR A 278 12.76 -16.18 6.38
C THR A 278 13.45 -17.52 6.06
N LEU A 279 14.34 -17.56 5.07
CA LEU A 279 15.12 -18.75 4.71
C LEU A 279 16.12 -19.14 5.81
N LEU A 280 16.62 -18.17 6.57
CA LEU A 280 17.52 -18.40 7.69
C LEU A 280 16.85 -19.26 8.80
N HIS A 281 15.56 -19.06 9.08
CA HIS A 281 14.77 -19.94 9.98
C HIS A 281 14.56 -21.37 9.45
N ARG A 282 14.84 -21.61 8.17
CA ARG A 282 14.76 -22.93 7.52
C ARG A 282 16.13 -23.57 7.28
N MET A 283 17.18 -22.99 7.85
CA MET A 283 18.51 -23.59 7.81
C MET A 283 18.57 -24.86 8.68
N PRO A 284 19.41 -25.85 8.31
CA PRO A 284 20.29 -25.85 7.14
C PRO A 284 19.61 -26.25 5.81
N GLY A 285 18.34 -26.69 5.85
CA GLY A 285 17.65 -27.30 4.69
C GLY A 285 17.47 -26.37 3.48
N GLN A 286 17.50 -25.05 3.66
CA GLN A 286 17.33 -24.06 2.59
C GLN A 286 18.61 -23.29 2.24
N LYS A 287 19.79 -23.79 2.62
CA LYS A 287 21.07 -23.10 2.36
C LYS A 287 21.27 -22.66 0.90
N PRO A 288 21.03 -23.50 -0.13
CA PRO A 288 21.24 -23.08 -1.51
C PRO A 288 20.34 -21.90 -1.94
N LEU A 289 19.10 -21.86 -1.45
CA LEU A 289 18.20 -20.74 -1.72
C LEU A 289 18.65 -19.48 -0.99
N LEU A 290 19.06 -19.61 0.28
CA LEU A 290 19.58 -18.48 1.06
C LEU A 290 20.81 -17.88 0.37
N ASP A 291 21.79 -18.69 0.01
CA ASP A 291 23.01 -18.26 -0.66
C ASP A 291 22.68 -17.51 -1.97
N ARG A 292 21.76 -18.03 -2.79
CA ARG A 292 21.30 -17.36 -4.01
C ARG A 292 20.68 -15.99 -3.75
N VAL A 293 19.87 -15.86 -2.71
CA VAL A 293 19.24 -14.57 -2.36
C VAL A 293 20.29 -13.58 -1.86
N LEU A 294 21.22 -14.02 -1.00
CA LEU A 294 22.32 -13.18 -0.52
C LEU A 294 23.26 -12.75 -1.65
N ASP A 295 23.58 -13.63 -2.60
CA ASP A 295 24.37 -13.31 -3.80
C ASP A 295 23.66 -12.28 -4.68
N LYS A 296 22.34 -12.38 -4.81
CA LYS A 296 21.55 -11.41 -5.56
C LYS A 296 21.54 -10.03 -4.89
N ILE A 297 21.49 -9.97 -3.55
CA ILE A 297 21.55 -8.71 -2.80
C ILE A 297 22.96 -8.12 -2.88
N THR A 298 24.00 -8.93 -2.62
CA THR A 298 25.41 -8.50 -2.59
C THR A 298 26.01 -8.21 -3.97
N SER A 299 25.38 -8.64 -5.07
CA SER A 299 25.78 -8.22 -6.42
C SER A 299 25.31 -6.80 -6.80
N ARG A 300 24.47 -6.16 -5.98
CA ARG A 300 23.93 -4.81 -6.21
C ARG A 300 24.36 -3.86 -5.08
N PRO A 301 25.46 -3.10 -5.22
CA PRO A 301 25.93 -2.16 -4.19
C PRO A 301 24.91 -1.09 -3.78
N GLY A 302 23.96 -0.76 -4.67
CA GLY A 302 22.87 0.20 -4.42
C GLY A 302 21.60 -0.40 -3.81
N HIS A 303 21.63 -1.67 -3.39
CA HIS A 303 20.51 -2.32 -2.71
C HIS A 303 20.43 -1.84 -1.26
N ALA A 304 19.22 -1.52 -0.77
CA ALA A 304 19.01 -0.99 0.58
C ALA A 304 19.67 -1.85 1.69
N PHE A 305 19.67 -3.17 1.51
CA PHE A 305 20.21 -4.16 2.47
C PHE A 305 21.58 -4.74 2.10
N TYR A 306 22.34 -4.10 1.20
CA TYR A 306 23.63 -4.61 0.72
C TYR A 306 24.60 -4.94 1.87
N ARG A 307 24.79 -4.00 2.81
CA ARG A 307 25.74 -4.17 3.93
C ARG A 307 25.31 -5.29 4.88
N GLN A 308 24.04 -5.33 5.27
CA GLN A 308 23.53 -6.39 6.14
C GLN A 308 23.66 -7.78 5.50
N ALA A 309 23.42 -7.89 4.19
CA ALA A 309 23.54 -9.16 3.47
C ALA A 309 24.99 -9.64 3.37
N ASP A 310 25.95 -8.74 3.12
CA ASP A 310 27.37 -9.11 3.11
C ASP A 310 27.84 -9.57 4.50
N GLU A 311 27.52 -8.81 5.55
CA GLU A 311 27.83 -9.20 6.93
C GLU A 311 27.23 -10.56 7.31
N LEU A 312 25.96 -10.78 6.98
CA LEU A 312 25.29 -12.05 7.23
C LEU A 312 25.97 -13.19 6.46
N LYS A 313 26.36 -12.96 5.21
CA LYS A 313 27.08 -13.95 4.40
C LYS A 313 28.44 -14.31 5.00
N GLN A 314 29.18 -13.35 5.58
CA GLN A 314 30.44 -13.65 6.27
C GLN A 314 30.22 -14.48 7.54
N LYS A 315 29.14 -14.24 8.30
CA LYS A 315 28.81 -15.00 9.51
C LYS A 315 28.36 -16.44 9.25
N LEU A 316 27.93 -16.75 8.02
CA LEU A 316 27.46 -18.08 7.62
C LEU A 316 28.55 -18.97 7.01
N LYS A 317 29.77 -18.44 6.85
CA LYS A 317 30.96 -19.21 6.42
C LYS A 317 31.59 -19.89 7.62
#